data_AF-A0A382XQN9-F1
#
_entry.id   AF-A0A382XQN9-F1
#
_cell.length_a   1.000
_cell.length_b   1.000
_cell.length_c   1.000
_cell.angle_alpha   90.00
_cell.angle_beta   90.00
_cell.angle_gamma   90.00
#
_symmetry.space_group_name_H-M   'P 1'
#
loop_
_entity.id
_entity.type
_entity.pdbx_description
1 polymer ?
#
loop_
_entity_poly.entity_id
_entity_poly.type
_entity_poly.pdbx_seq_one_letter_code
_entity_poly.pdbx_strand_id
1 'polypeptide(L)'
;LYVRFHFVSGSNFTSDCALDLVRFMESPGGGCIDPFAANYDSTATLSNNSCLYPGCTNPMALNYCSSCNSDCDTLAGGTNDSCCIFPLCSTIPFYEDFESANFNTNQWLTNSGTEAVVGFNLTSAIADSVSLEFSGGTITNYGITPYSEAAAFDSTTKIEHFASATLCLDLSGATTPEMSFLVAMPGSFNNAPYRWLRILANGNVIADVNGNTSFTNTLNNVAGSVGLVTDTVMLTFDLLAYIGLSDVHITFQTSCRYGPAFSLLNAD
;
A
#
# COMPACT_ATOMS: atom_id res chain seq x y z
N LEU A 1 -27.67 -12.56 -48.19
CA LEU A 1 -27.41 -11.69 -47.03
C LEU A 1 -25.93 -11.35 -47.07
N TYR A 2 -25.55 -10.07 -47.06
CA TYR A 2 -24.15 -9.66 -47.00
C TYR A 2 -23.99 -8.56 -45.96
N VAL A 3 -22.84 -8.53 -45.30
CA VAL A 3 -22.43 -7.43 -44.43
C VAL A 3 -21.47 -6.55 -45.22
N ARG A 4 -21.77 -5.26 -45.32
CA ARG A 4 -20.93 -4.27 -46.00
C ARG A 4 -20.49 -3.22 -45.00
N PHE A 5 -19.18 -3.09 -44.82
CA PHE A 5 -18.59 -1.95 -44.12
C PHE A 5 -18.43 -0.80 -45.12
N HIS A 6 -19.04 0.35 -44.82
CA HIS A 6 -18.96 1.55 -45.65
C HIS A 6 -18.37 2.68 -44.84
N PHE A 7 -17.23 3.20 -45.28
CA PHE A 7 -16.53 4.31 -44.65
C PHE A 7 -16.71 5.57 -45.48
N VAL A 8 -16.99 6.69 -44.83
CA VAL A 8 -17.11 8.01 -45.45
C VAL A 8 -16.02 8.87 -44.82
N SER A 9 -15.11 9.39 -45.64
CA SER A 9 -14.06 10.29 -45.16
C SER A 9 -14.54 11.74 -45.09
N GLY A 10 -14.13 12.46 -44.05
CA GLY A 10 -14.18 13.91 -43.96
C GLY A 10 -13.03 14.59 -44.71
N SER A 11 -12.97 15.93 -44.65
CA SER A 11 -12.01 16.76 -45.40
C SER A 11 -10.69 17.03 -44.66
N ASN A 12 -10.38 16.31 -43.58
CA ASN A 12 -9.20 16.53 -42.75
C ASN A 12 -8.25 15.31 -42.73
N PHE A 13 -7.03 15.53 -42.25
CA PHE A 13 -5.93 14.55 -42.27
C PHE A 13 -6.08 13.41 -41.24
N THR A 14 -7.15 13.41 -40.44
CA THR A 14 -7.45 12.40 -39.40
C THR A 14 -8.64 11.53 -39.78
N SER A 15 -8.99 11.49 -41.07
CA SER A 15 -10.18 10.80 -41.57
C SER A 15 -9.86 9.40 -42.09
N ASP A 16 -9.25 8.56 -41.27
CA ASP A 16 -9.00 7.15 -41.54
C ASP A 16 -9.88 6.23 -40.69
N CYS A 17 -9.97 4.97 -41.11
CA CYS A 17 -10.69 3.92 -40.40
C CYS A 17 -9.89 2.62 -40.47
N ALA A 18 -9.78 1.93 -39.34
CA ALA A 18 -9.24 0.59 -39.27
C ALA A 18 -10.34 -0.36 -38.78
N LEU A 19 -10.50 -1.49 -39.48
CA LEU A 19 -11.28 -2.63 -39.00
C LEU A 19 -10.30 -3.71 -38.57
N ASP A 20 -10.53 -4.25 -37.39
CA ASP A 20 -9.84 -5.44 -36.92
C ASP A 20 -10.86 -6.39 -36.26
N LEU A 21 -10.51 -7.66 -36.14
CA LEU A 21 -11.25 -8.69 -35.43
C LEU A 21 -12.71 -8.91 -35.89
N VAL A 22 -12.99 -8.79 -37.18
CA VAL A 22 -14.33 -9.09 -37.74
C VAL A 22 -14.61 -10.59 -37.61
N ARG A 23 -15.64 -10.95 -36.83
CA ARG A 23 -15.99 -12.35 -36.55
C ARG A 23 -17.48 -12.62 -36.79
N PHE A 24 -17.76 -13.65 -37.57
CA PHE A 24 -19.11 -14.16 -37.81
C PHE A 24 -19.16 -15.60 -37.30
N MET A 25 -19.83 -15.82 -36.17
CA MET A 25 -20.05 -17.16 -35.63
C MET A 25 -21.39 -17.22 -34.90
N GLU A 26 -21.96 -18.41 -34.84
CA GLU A 26 -23.17 -18.71 -34.08
C GLU A 26 -22.84 -18.68 -32.58
N SER A 27 -22.95 -17.51 -31.95
CA SER A 27 -22.69 -17.32 -30.51
C SER A 27 -21.29 -17.76 -30.07
N PRO A 28 -20.26 -16.90 -30.13
CA PRO A 28 -18.99 -17.21 -29.48
C PRO A 28 -19.28 -17.57 -28.02
N GLY A 29 -18.98 -18.80 -27.61
CA GLY A 29 -18.99 -19.18 -26.20
C GLY A 29 -17.95 -18.33 -25.49
N GLY A 30 -18.40 -17.28 -24.81
CA GLY A 30 -17.57 -16.39 -24.01
C GLY A 30 -17.41 -16.98 -22.61
N GLY A 31 -16.17 -17.25 -22.22
CA GLY A 31 -15.84 -17.86 -20.93
C GLY A 31 -14.35 -17.75 -20.63
N CYS A 32 -13.91 -18.32 -19.51
CA CYS A 32 -12.50 -18.36 -19.20
C CYS A 32 -11.79 -19.41 -20.05
N ILE A 33 -10.76 -19.01 -20.80
CA ILE A 33 -9.97 -19.92 -21.65
C ILE A 33 -8.62 -20.32 -21.02
N ASP A 34 -8.33 -19.86 -19.81
CA ASP A 34 -7.11 -20.22 -19.09
C ASP A 34 -7.30 -21.57 -18.36
N PRO A 35 -6.57 -22.64 -18.74
CA PRO A 35 -6.70 -23.95 -18.11
C PRO A 35 -6.25 -23.98 -16.64
N PHE A 36 -5.56 -22.96 -16.15
CA PHE A 36 -5.15 -22.84 -14.75
C PHE A 36 -6.17 -22.08 -13.88
N ALA A 37 -7.19 -21.47 -14.47
CA ALA A 37 -8.25 -20.78 -13.73
C ALA A 37 -9.28 -21.77 -13.18
N ALA A 38 -9.86 -21.44 -12.02
CA ALA A 38 -10.84 -22.29 -11.34
C ALA A 38 -12.16 -22.46 -12.12
N ASN A 39 -12.49 -21.51 -12.99
CA ASN A 39 -13.68 -21.52 -13.84
C ASN A 39 -13.34 -21.68 -15.34
N TYR A 40 -12.24 -22.38 -15.65
CA TYR A 40 -11.91 -22.73 -17.03
C TYR A 40 -13.09 -23.39 -17.75
N ASP A 41 -13.46 -22.84 -18.90
CA ASP A 41 -14.50 -23.35 -19.78
C ASP A 41 -13.86 -23.89 -21.06
N SER A 42 -13.75 -25.21 -21.16
CA SER A 42 -13.21 -25.88 -22.34
C SER A 42 -14.04 -25.69 -23.61
N THR A 43 -15.28 -25.19 -23.49
CA THR A 43 -16.17 -24.88 -24.62
C THR A 43 -16.08 -23.41 -25.05
N ALA A 44 -15.47 -22.57 -24.21
CA ALA A 44 -15.24 -21.18 -24.55
C ALA A 44 -14.17 -21.07 -25.64
N THR A 45 -14.51 -20.31 -26.68
CA THR A 45 -13.58 -20.01 -27.78
C THR A 45 -13.03 -18.59 -27.69
N LEU A 46 -13.65 -17.76 -26.84
CA LEU A 46 -13.24 -16.39 -26.57
C LEU A 46 -13.15 -16.14 -25.07
N SER A 47 -12.02 -15.57 -24.65
CA SER A 47 -11.90 -15.01 -23.30
C SER A 47 -12.90 -13.87 -23.14
N ASN A 48 -13.65 -13.89 -22.05
CA ASN A 48 -14.49 -12.80 -21.58
C ASN A 48 -13.88 -12.07 -20.37
N ASN A 49 -12.60 -12.31 -20.07
CA ASN A 49 -11.91 -11.82 -18.87
C ASN A 49 -12.57 -12.24 -17.54
N SER A 50 -13.35 -13.32 -17.51
CA SER A 50 -13.99 -13.82 -16.28
C SER A 50 -13.18 -14.87 -15.53
N CYS A 51 -11.91 -15.10 -15.88
CA CYS A 51 -11.09 -16.13 -15.23
C CYS A 51 -10.93 -15.85 -13.72
N LEU A 52 -11.20 -16.87 -12.91
CA LEU A 52 -11.12 -16.82 -11.44
C LEU A 52 -9.87 -17.54 -10.96
N TYR A 53 -9.06 -16.83 -10.18
CA TYR A 53 -7.85 -17.31 -9.53
C TYR A 53 -8.05 -17.24 -8.02
N PRO A 54 -8.38 -18.38 -7.36
CA PRO A 54 -8.71 -18.43 -5.94
C PRO A 54 -7.50 -18.16 -5.04
N GLY A 55 -7.71 -17.38 -3.99
CA GLY A 55 -6.75 -17.16 -2.91
C GLY A 55 -7.25 -16.11 -1.93
N CYS A 56 -6.47 -15.85 -0.87
CA CYS A 56 -6.83 -14.79 0.06
C CYS A 56 -6.65 -13.42 -0.61
N THR A 57 -7.75 -12.68 -0.78
CA THR A 57 -7.75 -11.35 -1.39
C THR A 57 -7.69 -10.22 -0.36
N ASN A 58 -7.69 -10.55 0.93
CA ASN A 58 -7.58 -9.59 2.01
C ASN A 58 -6.11 -9.17 2.22
N PRO A 59 -5.74 -7.90 2.00
CA PRO A 59 -4.37 -7.41 2.15
C PRO A 59 -3.85 -7.43 3.60
N MET A 60 -4.72 -7.69 4.57
CA MET A 60 -4.36 -7.82 5.98
C MET A 60 -4.04 -9.27 6.38
N ALA A 61 -3.99 -10.20 5.44
CA ALA A 61 -3.61 -11.58 5.69
C ALA A 61 -2.13 -11.84 5.39
N LEU A 62 -1.51 -12.71 6.19
CA LEU A 62 -0.14 -13.20 6.01
C LEU A 62 0.06 -13.99 4.71
N ASN A 63 -1.02 -14.53 4.15
CA ASN A 63 -1.03 -15.25 2.87
C ASN A 63 -1.82 -14.51 1.79
N TYR A 64 -1.86 -13.18 1.86
CA TYR A 64 -2.46 -12.34 0.82
C TYR A 64 -1.87 -12.67 -0.56
N CYS A 65 -2.77 -12.86 -1.53
CA CYS A 65 -2.44 -13.15 -2.91
C CYS A 65 -2.81 -11.96 -3.80
N SER A 66 -1.83 -11.13 -4.15
CA SER A 66 -2.04 -9.94 -4.98
C SER A 66 -2.51 -10.23 -6.41
N SER A 67 -2.25 -11.45 -6.91
CA SER A 67 -2.69 -11.91 -8.24
C SER A 67 -4.06 -12.61 -8.23
N CYS A 68 -4.62 -12.89 -7.05
CA CYS A 68 -5.89 -13.60 -6.92
C CYS A 68 -7.06 -12.62 -7.07
N ASN A 69 -8.11 -13.05 -7.76
CA ASN A 69 -9.30 -12.22 -8.05
C ASN A 69 -10.61 -12.90 -7.66
N SER A 70 -10.52 -14.06 -7.04
CA SER A 70 -11.63 -14.75 -6.40
C SER A 70 -11.18 -15.24 -5.03
N ASP A 71 -12.11 -15.28 -4.10
CA ASP A 71 -11.90 -15.93 -2.82
C ASP A 71 -11.56 -17.41 -3.01
N CYS A 72 -10.87 -17.96 -2.03
CA CYS A 72 -10.42 -19.35 -1.96
C CYS A 72 -11.52 -20.36 -1.58
N ASP A 73 -12.76 -19.90 -1.40
CA ASP A 73 -13.88 -20.80 -1.19
C ASP A 73 -14.34 -21.44 -2.50
N THR A 74 -14.73 -22.69 -2.38
CA THR A 74 -15.41 -23.52 -3.39
C THR A 74 -16.88 -23.10 -3.65
N LEU A 75 -17.37 -22.00 -3.07
CA LEU A 75 -18.76 -21.56 -3.20
C LEU A 75 -18.87 -20.16 -3.83
N ALA A 76 -19.54 -20.10 -4.98
CA ALA A 76 -19.96 -18.84 -5.58
C ALA A 76 -20.88 -18.07 -4.62
N GLY A 77 -20.42 -16.90 -4.15
CA GLY A 77 -21.15 -16.04 -3.21
C GLY A 77 -20.65 -16.07 -1.75
N GLY A 78 -19.52 -16.72 -1.47
CA GLY A 78 -18.84 -16.62 -0.17
C GLY A 78 -18.33 -15.20 0.13
N THR A 79 -18.38 -14.81 1.40
CA THR A 79 -17.80 -13.57 1.97
C THR A 79 -16.70 -13.88 2.99
N ASN A 80 -16.16 -15.09 2.96
CA ASN A 80 -15.42 -15.60 4.09
C ASN A 80 -13.95 -15.75 3.72
N ASP A 81 -13.13 -14.89 4.32
CA ASP A 81 -11.67 -14.90 4.43
C ASP A 81 -11.12 -16.23 5.04
N SER A 82 -11.74 -17.37 4.76
CA SER A 82 -11.55 -18.68 5.41
C SER A 82 -10.18 -19.27 5.17
N CYS A 83 -9.56 -18.97 4.03
CA CYS A 83 -8.17 -19.32 3.79
C CYS A 83 -7.21 -18.22 4.22
N CYS A 84 -7.68 -17.01 4.56
CA CYS A 84 -6.80 -15.94 5.01
C CYS A 84 -6.28 -16.27 6.40
N ILE A 85 -4.96 -16.23 6.53
CA ILE A 85 -4.27 -16.40 7.80
C ILE A 85 -3.92 -15.00 8.28
N PHE A 86 -4.59 -14.52 9.31
CA PHE A 86 -4.34 -13.19 9.86
C PHE A 86 -3.22 -13.21 10.91
N PRO A 87 -2.48 -12.09 11.09
CA PRO A 87 -1.59 -11.92 12.23
C PRO A 87 -2.33 -12.08 13.55
N LEU A 88 -1.66 -12.62 14.56
CA LEU A 88 -2.15 -12.61 15.93
C LEU A 88 -1.92 -11.21 16.51
N CYS A 89 -2.94 -10.70 17.21
CA CYS A 89 -2.85 -9.41 17.86
C CYS A 89 -2.02 -9.52 19.15
N SER A 90 -1.00 -8.67 19.25
CA SER A 90 -0.11 -8.65 20.40
C SER A 90 -0.77 -7.92 21.57
N THR A 91 -0.81 -8.55 22.74
CA THR A 91 -1.29 -7.89 23.97
C THR A 91 -0.29 -6.82 24.43
N ILE A 92 -0.78 -5.74 25.03
CA ILE A 92 0.09 -4.73 25.65
C ILE A 92 0.53 -5.12 27.08
N PRO A 93 1.74 -4.70 27.54
CA PRO A 93 2.71 -3.87 26.83
C PRO A 93 3.42 -4.63 25.71
N PHE A 94 3.58 -3.97 24.57
CA PHE A 94 4.27 -4.49 23.40
C PHE A 94 5.54 -3.67 23.17
N TYR A 95 6.64 -4.36 22.82
CA TYR A 95 7.93 -3.75 22.52
C TYR A 95 8.48 -4.37 21.25
N GLU A 96 8.94 -3.51 20.34
CA GLU A 96 9.64 -3.90 19.13
C GLU A 96 10.83 -2.95 18.98
N ASP A 97 12.02 -3.54 18.89
CA ASP A 97 13.28 -2.84 18.63
C ASP A 97 13.83 -3.14 17.21
N PHE A 98 13.17 -4.04 16.46
CA PHE A 98 13.55 -4.51 15.13
C PHE A 98 14.91 -5.20 15.04
N GLU A 99 15.56 -5.53 16.16
CA GLU A 99 16.89 -6.14 16.20
C GLU A 99 16.90 -7.59 15.64
N SER A 100 15.71 -8.20 15.53
CA SER A 100 15.56 -9.48 14.84
C SER A 100 15.71 -9.39 13.32
N ALA A 101 15.62 -8.18 12.73
CA ALA A 101 15.61 -7.92 11.29
C ALA A 101 14.67 -8.87 10.51
N ASN A 102 13.51 -9.18 11.09
CA ASN A 102 12.59 -10.18 10.57
C ASN A 102 11.13 -9.79 10.84
N PHE A 103 10.38 -9.48 9.78
CA PHE A 103 8.96 -9.15 9.87
C PHE A 103 8.07 -10.30 10.39
N ASN A 104 8.54 -11.55 10.33
CA ASN A 104 7.79 -12.66 10.90
C ASN A 104 7.80 -12.66 12.43
N THR A 105 8.82 -12.05 13.06
CA THR A 105 8.78 -11.73 14.49
C THR A 105 7.62 -10.77 14.70
N ASN A 106 6.69 -11.09 15.59
CA ASN A 106 5.47 -10.30 15.84
C ASN A 106 4.53 -10.14 14.64
N GLN A 107 4.75 -10.89 13.54
CA GLN A 107 3.85 -10.98 12.38
C GLN A 107 3.50 -9.63 11.73
N TRP A 108 4.50 -8.77 11.55
CA TRP A 108 4.35 -7.50 10.84
C TRP A 108 3.92 -7.72 9.39
N LEU A 109 2.88 -7.00 8.97
CA LEU A 109 2.43 -6.96 7.58
C LEU A 109 3.05 -5.77 6.87
N THR A 110 3.85 -6.05 5.87
CA THR A 110 4.52 -5.03 5.06
C THR A 110 3.94 -4.94 3.67
N ASN A 111 3.76 -3.71 3.17
CA ASN A 111 3.40 -3.46 1.78
C ASN A 111 4.35 -2.41 1.18
N SER A 112 4.76 -2.62 -0.06
CA SER A 112 5.58 -1.68 -0.82
C SER A 112 4.94 -1.47 -2.19
N GLY A 113 4.65 -0.23 -2.52
CA GLY A 113 4.37 0.16 -3.90
C GLY A 113 5.57 -0.07 -4.80
N THR A 114 5.35 0.02 -6.11
CA THR A 114 6.39 -0.27 -7.13
C THR A 114 7.59 0.69 -7.08
N GLU A 115 7.42 1.85 -6.46
CA GLU A 115 8.42 2.91 -6.27
C GLU A 115 8.66 3.19 -4.78
N ALA A 116 8.41 2.21 -3.92
CA ALA A 116 8.67 2.30 -2.50
C ALA A 116 9.30 1.01 -1.97
N VAL A 117 9.96 1.12 -0.83
CA VAL A 117 10.56 -0.02 -0.13
C VAL A 117 10.27 0.12 1.35
N VAL A 118 9.91 -0.99 1.99
CA VAL A 118 10.01 -1.18 3.43
C VAL A 118 11.00 -2.30 3.71
N GLY A 119 11.93 -2.05 4.62
CA GLY A 119 13.01 -2.99 4.92
C GLY A 119 13.71 -2.66 6.24
N PHE A 120 14.91 -3.20 6.41
CA PHE A 120 15.71 -2.96 7.60
C PHE A 120 16.99 -2.21 7.23
N ASN A 121 17.30 -1.15 7.98
CA ASN A 121 18.57 -0.45 7.92
C ASN A 121 19.48 -0.94 9.05
N LEU A 122 20.60 -1.55 8.67
CA LEU A 122 21.61 -2.09 9.59
C LEU A 122 22.89 -1.22 9.65
N THR A 123 22.91 -0.10 8.94
CA THR A 123 24.12 0.73 8.76
C THR A 123 24.04 2.06 9.48
N SER A 124 22.84 2.63 9.61
CA SER A 124 22.56 3.90 10.26
C SER A 124 21.25 3.81 11.04
N ALA A 125 21.15 2.77 11.87
CA ALA A 125 20.02 2.59 12.76
C ALA A 125 19.87 3.80 13.70
N ILE A 126 18.62 4.20 13.97
CA ILE A 126 18.30 5.35 14.81
C ILE A 126 18.56 5.02 16.29
N ALA A 127 18.34 3.76 16.66
CA ALA A 127 18.65 3.20 17.96
C ALA A 127 19.29 1.81 17.76
N ASP A 128 20.27 1.50 18.60
CA ASP A 128 21.05 0.26 18.58
C ASP A 128 21.61 -0.14 17.20
N SER A 129 21.15 -1.25 16.59
CA SER A 129 21.81 -1.85 15.42
C SER A 129 20.93 -2.06 14.20
N VAL A 130 19.61 -2.14 14.38
CA VAL A 130 18.63 -2.28 13.29
C VAL A 130 17.51 -1.26 13.44
N SER A 131 17.06 -0.70 12.32
CA SER A 131 15.83 0.10 12.28
C SER A 131 14.96 -0.31 11.11
N LEU A 132 13.65 -0.25 11.30
CA LEU A 132 12.70 -0.30 10.20
C LEU A 132 12.90 0.94 9.31
N GLU A 133 13.09 0.73 8.02
CA GLU A 133 13.35 1.77 7.04
C GLU A 133 12.26 1.79 5.98
N PHE A 134 11.85 3.00 5.61
CA PHE A 134 10.95 3.26 4.51
C PHE A 134 11.61 4.20 3.52
N SER A 135 11.76 3.75 2.29
CA SER A 135 12.37 4.55 1.23
C SER A 135 11.44 4.66 0.03
N GLY A 136 11.65 5.71 -0.76
CA GLY A 136 10.98 5.91 -2.04
C GLY A 136 11.71 5.24 -3.21
N GLY A 137 11.48 5.78 -4.41
CA GLY A 137 11.96 5.24 -5.66
C GLY A 137 12.53 6.36 -6.52
N THR A 138 11.91 6.58 -7.68
CA THR A 138 12.39 7.53 -8.68
C THR A 138 11.71 8.90 -8.61
N ILE A 139 12.45 9.93 -9.00
CA ILE A 139 11.96 11.31 -9.09
C ILE A 139 10.81 11.48 -10.09
N THR A 140 10.86 10.74 -11.20
CA THR A 140 9.95 10.86 -12.33
C THR A 140 8.54 10.41 -11.95
N ASN A 141 8.44 9.27 -11.25
CA ASN A 141 7.16 8.67 -10.88
C ASN A 141 6.56 9.32 -9.63
N TYR A 142 7.38 9.99 -8.80
CA TYR A 142 6.85 10.75 -7.66
C TYR A 142 6.01 11.97 -8.11
N GLY A 143 6.29 12.52 -9.30
CA GLY A 143 5.57 13.66 -9.85
C GLY A 143 5.76 14.96 -9.07
N ILE A 144 4.67 15.72 -8.88
CA ILE A 144 4.69 17.01 -8.17
C ILE A 144 4.96 16.78 -6.68
N THR A 145 5.88 17.57 -6.13
CA THR A 145 6.19 17.58 -4.70
C THR A 145 4.96 18.00 -3.89
N PRO A 146 4.51 17.18 -2.93
CA PRO A 146 3.33 17.49 -2.11
C PRO A 146 3.69 18.51 -1.01
N TYR A 147 2.80 19.45 -0.75
CA TYR A 147 2.95 20.45 0.34
C TYR A 147 1.81 20.38 1.35
N SER A 148 1.15 19.22 1.44
CA SER A 148 0.11 18.93 2.42
C SER A 148 -0.04 17.41 2.56
N GLU A 149 -0.60 16.96 3.68
CA GLU A 149 -0.89 15.54 3.89
C GLU A 149 -1.75 14.96 2.75
N ALA A 150 -2.80 15.67 2.36
CA ALA A 150 -3.71 15.22 1.30
C ALA A 150 -3.00 15.01 -0.05
N ALA A 151 -2.03 15.86 -0.38
CA ALA A 151 -1.24 15.70 -1.61
C ALA A 151 -0.17 14.61 -1.48
N ALA A 152 0.40 14.42 -0.28
CA ALA A 152 1.42 13.40 -0.04
C ALA A 152 0.82 11.99 -0.06
N PHE A 153 -0.41 11.85 0.43
CA PHE A 153 -1.13 10.58 0.47
C PHE A 153 -2.30 10.51 -0.52
N ASP A 154 -2.17 11.20 -1.66
CA ASP A 154 -3.09 11.07 -2.79
C ASP A 154 -2.87 9.74 -3.53
N SER A 155 -3.80 8.80 -3.35
CA SER A 155 -3.74 7.47 -3.96
C SER A 155 -3.84 7.47 -5.49
N THR A 156 -4.20 8.59 -6.12
CA THR A 156 -4.25 8.69 -7.59
C THR A 156 -2.88 9.02 -8.20
N THR A 157 -2.01 9.70 -7.45
CA THR A 157 -0.71 10.17 -7.95
C THR A 157 0.50 9.67 -7.15
N LYS A 158 0.29 9.07 -5.97
CA LYS A 158 1.38 8.66 -5.06
C LYS A 158 1.32 7.19 -4.61
N ILE A 159 0.34 6.41 -5.07
CA ILE A 159 0.14 5.03 -4.60
C ILE A 159 1.37 4.12 -4.80
N GLU A 160 2.10 4.31 -5.89
CA GLU A 160 3.34 3.56 -6.17
C GLU A 160 4.46 3.88 -5.17
N HIS A 161 4.39 5.04 -4.53
CA HIS A 161 5.34 5.50 -3.53
C HIS A 161 4.88 5.24 -2.09
N PHE A 162 3.75 4.54 -1.90
CA PHE A 162 3.33 4.14 -0.56
C PHE A 162 4.09 2.91 -0.09
N ALA A 163 4.66 3.00 1.09
CA ALA A 163 5.09 1.84 1.85
C ALA A 163 4.38 1.83 3.20
N SER A 164 4.18 0.65 3.75
CA SER A 164 3.59 0.51 5.07
C SER A 164 4.06 -0.72 5.82
N ALA A 165 4.09 -0.61 7.14
CA ALA A 165 4.22 -1.72 8.07
C ALA A 165 3.07 -1.67 9.07
N THR A 166 2.37 -2.80 9.24
CA THR A 166 1.19 -2.90 10.10
C THR A 166 1.39 -4.00 11.14
N LEU A 167 1.02 -3.70 12.37
CA LEU A 167 0.96 -4.66 13.49
C LEU A 167 -0.48 -4.70 14.02
N CYS A 168 -0.94 -5.87 14.45
CA CYS A 168 -2.17 -5.98 15.24
C CYS A 168 -1.89 -5.94 16.74
N LEU A 169 -2.68 -5.17 17.48
CA LEU A 169 -2.65 -5.05 18.94
C LEU A 169 -3.99 -5.47 19.55
N ASP A 170 -3.93 -6.19 20.67
CA ASP A 170 -5.07 -6.45 21.56
C ASP A 170 -5.06 -5.42 22.69
N LEU A 171 -6.00 -4.48 22.62
CA LEU A 171 -6.23 -3.42 23.61
C LEU A 171 -7.48 -3.69 24.47
N SER A 172 -8.00 -4.93 24.47
CA SER A 172 -9.20 -5.29 25.22
C SER A 172 -9.03 -5.15 26.74
N GLY A 173 -7.80 -5.37 27.22
CA GLY A 173 -7.40 -5.16 28.62
C GLY A 173 -6.79 -3.78 28.92
N ALA A 174 -6.73 -2.87 27.95
CA ALA A 174 -6.09 -1.58 28.10
C ALA A 174 -6.95 -0.60 28.94
N THR A 175 -6.29 0.27 29.71
CA THR A 175 -6.97 1.36 30.45
C THR A 175 -6.52 2.74 29.99
N THR A 176 -5.23 2.89 29.67
CA THR A 176 -4.65 4.12 29.10
C THR A 176 -3.58 3.74 28.06
N PRO A 177 -3.97 3.13 26.93
CA PRO A 177 -3.01 2.71 25.91
C PRO A 177 -2.40 3.93 25.21
N GLU A 178 -1.08 3.94 25.13
CA GLU A 178 -0.28 4.95 24.42
C GLU A 178 0.74 4.21 23.56
N MET A 179 1.01 4.74 22.37
CA MET A 179 2.10 4.29 21.51
C MET A 179 3.15 5.39 21.42
N SER A 180 4.42 5.03 21.59
CA SER A 180 5.55 5.92 21.32
C SER A 180 6.61 5.21 20.51
N PHE A 181 7.25 5.93 19.58
CA PHE A 181 8.36 5.41 18.79
C PHE A 181 9.34 6.52 18.42
N LEU A 182 10.60 6.14 18.19
CA LEU A 182 11.61 7.04 17.62
C LEU A 182 11.49 7.05 16.10
N VAL A 183 11.61 8.23 15.50
CA VAL A 183 11.64 8.40 14.06
C VAL A 183 12.71 9.41 13.67
N ALA A 184 13.37 9.17 12.55
CA ALA A 184 14.21 10.13 11.87
C ALA A 184 13.82 10.16 10.39
N MET A 185 14.08 11.28 9.73
CA MET A 185 13.91 11.42 8.28
C MET A 185 15.23 11.87 7.67
N PRO A 186 16.27 11.01 7.68
CA PRO A 186 17.57 11.35 7.12
C PRO A 186 17.49 11.54 5.59
N GLY A 187 18.54 12.14 5.02
CA GLY A 187 18.73 12.21 3.57
C GLY A 187 19.18 13.59 3.08
N SER A 188 19.70 13.63 1.86
CA SER A 188 20.48 14.77 1.35
C SER A 188 19.67 16.01 0.96
N PHE A 189 18.36 15.87 0.73
CA PHE A 189 17.50 16.94 0.20
C PHE A 189 16.49 17.43 1.23
N ASN A 190 16.81 18.51 1.95
CA ASN A 190 15.96 19.10 2.99
C ASN A 190 15.27 20.42 2.56
N ASN A 191 15.34 20.76 1.27
CA ASN A 191 14.77 21.99 0.73
C ASN A 191 13.26 21.88 0.44
N ALA A 192 12.69 20.67 0.41
CA ALA A 192 11.27 20.43 0.23
C ALA A 192 10.81 19.15 0.96
N PRO A 193 9.50 18.99 1.21
CA PRO A 193 8.94 17.87 1.98
C PRO A 193 8.86 16.60 1.11
N TYR A 194 9.95 15.86 1.05
CA TYR A 194 10.10 14.66 0.20
C TYR A 194 9.81 13.35 0.91
N ARG A 195 9.68 13.40 2.24
CA ARG A 195 9.47 12.25 3.11
C ARG A 195 8.25 12.54 3.96
N TRP A 196 7.27 11.65 3.91
CA TRP A 196 6.03 11.81 4.65
C TRP A 196 5.75 10.53 5.43
N LEU A 197 5.33 10.69 6.68
CA LEU A 197 4.84 9.63 7.55
C LEU A 197 3.47 10.02 8.09
N ARG A 198 2.55 9.06 8.15
CA ARG A 198 1.34 9.15 8.97
C ARG A 198 1.06 7.81 9.63
N ILE A 199 0.31 7.85 10.72
CA ILE A 199 -0.13 6.65 11.43
C ILE A 199 -1.62 6.47 11.21
N LEU A 200 -2.02 5.23 10.92
CA LEU A 200 -3.41 4.84 10.84
C LEU A 200 -3.72 3.81 11.91
N ALA A 201 -4.91 3.90 12.50
CA ALA A 201 -5.47 2.86 13.36
C ALA A 201 -6.79 2.38 12.75
N ASN A 202 -6.85 1.09 12.44
CA ASN A 202 -7.94 0.46 11.67
C ASN A 202 -8.24 1.20 10.37
N GLY A 203 -7.18 1.61 9.64
CA GLY A 203 -7.29 2.31 8.37
C GLY A 203 -7.67 3.79 8.45
N ASN A 204 -7.87 4.35 9.65
CA ASN A 204 -8.17 5.77 9.85
C ASN A 204 -6.93 6.51 10.33
N VAL A 205 -6.63 7.67 9.76
CA VAL A 205 -5.51 8.52 10.22
C VAL A 205 -5.76 8.98 11.65
N ILE A 206 -4.76 8.82 12.51
CA ILE A 206 -4.78 9.32 13.89
C ILE A 206 -3.75 10.44 14.06
N ALA A 207 -4.02 11.35 15.00
CA ALA A 207 -3.10 12.43 15.32
C ALA A 207 -2.20 12.08 16.51
N ASP A 208 -1.00 12.67 16.55
CA ASP A 208 -0.16 12.62 17.76
C ASP A 208 -0.78 13.46 18.88
N VAL A 209 -0.17 13.40 20.07
CA VAL A 209 -0.59 14.19 21.24
C VAL A 209 -0.53 15.71 21.02
N ASN A 210 0.13 16.18 19.96
CA ASN A 210 0.19 17.59 19.57
C ASN A 210 -0.84 17.96 18.48
N GLY A 211 -1.64 17.01 17.99
CA GLY A 211 -2.65 17.20 16.97
C GLY A 211 -2.13 17.12 15.52
N ASN A 212 -0.89 16.69 15.29
CA ASN A 212 -0.33 16.46 13.96
C ASN A 212 -0.81 15.13 13.40
N THR A 213 -1.35 15.12 12.19
CA THR A 213 -1.85 13.92 11.50
C THR A 213 -0.82 13.31 10.55
N SER A 214 0.23 14.06 10.24
CA SER A 214 1.36 13.58 9.43
C SER A 214 2.64 14.30 9.80
N PHE A 215 3.76 13.80 9.31
CA PHE A 215 5.10 14.27 9.63
C PHE A 215 5.94 14.36 8.36
N THR A 216 6.81 15.36 8.28
CA THR A 216 7.72 15.52 7.15
C THR A 216 9.06 16.15 7.55
N ASN A 217 10.04 16.11 6.65
CA ASN A 217 11.40 16.58 6.87
C ASN A 217 11.57 18.11 6.81
N THR A 218 10.55 18.86 6.35
CA THR A 218 10.56 20.33 6.35
C THR A 218 9.15 20.92 6.30
N LEU A 219 8.92 22.03 6.99
CA LEU A 219 7.63 22.76 6.96
C LEU A 219 7.58 23.90 5.94
N ASN A 220 8.59 24.01 5.07
CA ASN A 220 8.63 25.06 4.04
C ASN A 220 7.43 24.96 3.10
N ASN A 221 6.52 25.93 3.19
CA ASN A 221 5.26 26.01 2.43
C ASN A 221 4.30 24.84 2.68
N VAL A 222 4.45 24.11 3.78
CA VAL A 222 3.56 22.99 4.11
C VAL A 222 2.28 23.51 4.79
N ALA A 223 1.13 23.01 4.34
CA ALA A 223 -0.17 23.34 4.89
C ALA A 223 -0.79 22.14 5.64
N GLY A 224 -1.54 22.44 6.70
CA GLY A 224 -2.24 21.45 7.54
C GLY A 224 -1.53 21.16 8.87
N SER A 225 -2.05 20.19 9.61
CA SER A 225 -1.49 19.74 10.89
C SER A 225 -0.34 18.76 10.66
N VAL A 226 0.84 19.30 10.35
CA VAL A 226 2.02 18.51 9.98
C VAL A 226 3.17 18.77 10.95
N GLY A 227 3.70 17.70 11.56
CA GLY A 227 4.87 17.74 12.42
C GLY A 227 6.18 17.76 11.64
N LEU A 228 7.22 18.36 12.22
CA LEU A 228 8.56 18.43 11.65
C LEU A 228 9.48 17.36 12.24
N VAL A 229 10.21 16.64 11.37
CA VAL A 229 11.24 15.68 11.75
C VAL A 229 12.55 16.04 11.04
N THR A 230 13.40 16.86 11.66
CA THR A 230 14.73 17.22 11.13
C THR A 230 15.86 16.38 11.68
N ASP A 231 15.65 15.78 12.85
CA ASP A 231 16.56 14.87 13.54
C ASP A 231 15.72 13.73 14.13
N THR A 232 16.33 12.83 14.89
CA THR A 232 15.61 11.80 15.64
C THR A 232 14.68 12.44 16.68
N VAL A 233 13.39 12.16 16.59
CA VAL A 233 12.37 12.61 17.55
C VAL A 233 11.55 11.43 18.06
N MET A 234 11.01 11.55 19.26
CA MET A 234 9.99 10.63 19.77
C MET A 234 8.61 11.18 19.38
N LEU A 235 7.80 10.35 18.70
CA LEU A 235 6.39 10.64 18.47
C LEU A 235 5.54 9.82 19.42
N THR A 236 4.45 10.41 19.90
CA THR A 236 3.54 9.80 20.88
C THR A 236 2.10 9.95 20.41
N PHE A 237 1.35 8.84 20.43
CA PHE A 237 -0.03 8.74 20.00
C PHE A 237 -0.89 8.17 21.12
N ASP A 238 -2.01 8.82 21.38
CA ASP A 238 -3.04 8.30 22.27
C ASP A 238 -3.92 7.28 21.53
N LEU A 239 -4.16 6.13 22.16
CA LEU A 239 -5.02 5.07 21.65
C LEU A 239 -6.30 4.88 22.48
N LEU A 240 -6.66 5.84 23.35
CA LEU A 240 -7.87 5.79 24.20
C LEU A 240 -9.14 5.43 23.41
N ALA A 241 -9.27 5.88 22.16
CA ALA A 241 -10.42 5.58 21.30
C ALA A 241 -10.57 4.08 20.94
N TYR A 242 -9.55 3.27 21.17
CA TYR A 242 -9.48 1.86 20.79
C TYR A 242 -9.47 0.91 22.01
N ILE A 243 -9.68 1.42 23.22
CA ILE A 243 -9.84 0.60 24.43
C ILE A 243 -10.99 -0.40 24.25
N GLY A 244 -10.77 -1.63 24.73
CA GLY A 244 -11.79 -2.68 24.69
C GLY A 244 -11.82 -3.46 23.37
N LEU A 245 -11.05 -3.04 22.37
CA LEU A 245 -10.91 -3.74 21.10
C LEU A 245 -9.74 -4.73 21.17
N SER A 246 -9.97 -5.98 20.76
CA SER A 246 -8.93 -7.02 20.68
C SER A 246 -8.23 -7.09 19.31
N ASP A 247 -8.65 -6.24 18.37
CA ASP A 247 -8.22 -6.25 16.98
C ASP A 247 -7.99 -4.82 16.49
N VAL A 248 -6.83 -4.26 16.85
CA VAL A 248 -6.45 -2.87 16.53
C VAL A 248 -5.20 -2.90 15.65
N HIS A 249 -5.38 -2.56 14.38
CA HIS A 249 -4.32 -2.54 13.39
C HIS A 249 -3.68 -1.16 13.33
N ILE A 250 -2.43 -1.08 13.78
CA ILE A 250 -1.62 0.14 13.71
C ILE A 250 -0.74 0.05 12.47
N THR A 251 -0.97 0.96 11.54
CA THR A 251 -0.22 1.05 10.28
C THR A 251 0.65 2.30 10.27
N PHE A 252 1.95 2.09 10.13
CA PHE A 252 2.91 3.11 9.74
C PHE A 252 2.84 3.22 8.22
N GLN A 253 2.42 4.36 7.68
CA GLN A 253 2.34 4.57 6.23
C GLN A 253 3.20 5.74 5.82
N THR A 254 4.00 5.55 4.78
CA THR A 254 4.90 6.57 4.24
C THR A 254 4.60 6.88 2.79
N SER A 255 5.03 8.07 2.36
CA SER A 255 5.16 8.44 0.96
C SER A 255 6.49 9.16 0.77
N CYS A 256 7.50 8.42 0.30
CA CYS A 256 8.86 8.91 0.16
C CYS A 256 9.24 9.05 -1.31
N ARG A 257 10.00 10.10 -1.63
CA ARG A 257 10.43 10.38 -2.99
C ARG A 257 11.61 9.55 -3.43
N TYR A 258 12.67 9.52 -2.62
CA TYR A 258 13.94 8.90 -3.00
C TYR A 258 14.19 7.62 -2.22
N GLY A 259 14.92 6.69 -2.83
CA GLY A 259 15.40 5.51 -2.16
C GLY A 259 16.70 4.98 -2.75
N PRO A 260 17.19 3.84 -2.24
CA PRO A 260 18.53 3.31 -2.54
C PRO A 260 18.73 2.94 -4.02
N ALA A 261 17.65 2.65 -4.75
CA ALA A 261 17.70 2.40 -6.19
C ALA A 261 18.03 3.65 -7.03
N PHE A 262 17.72 4.86 -6.54
CA PHE A 262 18.04 6.12 -7.22
C PHE A 262 19.47 6.58 -6.91
N SER A 263 19.92 6.40 -5.66
CA SER A 263 21.29 6.70 -5.26
C SER A 263 21.63 6.04 -3.92
N LEU A 264 22.71 5.25 -3.88
CA LEU A 264 23.26 4.68 -2.64
C LEU A 264 23.74 5.75 -1.63
N LEU A 265 23.94 6.99 -2.07
CA LEU A 265 24.39 8.14 -1.27
C LEU A 265 23.24 9.08 -0.85
N ASN A 266 22.08 8.97 -1.50
CA ASN A 266 20.92 9.85 -1.27
C ASN A 266 19.63 9.05 -1.09
N ALA A 267 19.74 7.81 -0.60
CA ALA A 267 18.59 7.07 -0.12
C ALA A 267 18.04 7.82 1.09
N ASP A 268 16.75 8.14 1.05
CA ASP A 268 16.00 8.62 2.21
C ASP A 268 15.74 7.45 3.16
#